data_AF-A0A942H9E8-F1
#
_entry.id   AF-A0A942H9E8-F1
#
_cell.length_a   1.000
_cell.length_b   1.000
_cell.length_c   1.000
_cell.angle_alpha   90.00
_cell.angle_beta   90.00
_cell.angle_gamma   90.00
#
_symmetry.space_group_name_H-M   'P 1'
#
loop_
_entity.id
_entity.type
_entity.pdbx_description
1 polymer ?
#
loop_
_entity_poly.entity_id
_entity_poly.type
_entity_poly.pdbx_seq_one_letter_code
_entity_poly.pdbx_strand_id
1 'polypeptide(L)'
;MKIKYQADNDLDERIVRAVMRLNSQIDFQTASVLGLHGVPDPEVLRMAAAEGRMLVSHDLKTMPYHFAEFIAQQDSPGVFLISPKQTISEAADW
;
A
#
# COMPACT_ATOMS: atom_id res chain seq x y z
N MET A 1 -9.47 -11.47 -11.83
CA MET A 1 -8.07 -11.16 -11.45
C MET A 1 -8.06 -10.87 -9.95
N LYS A 2 -7.18 -11.47 -9.16
CA LYS A 2 -7.07 -11.15 -7.72
C LYS A 2 -6.17 -9.92 -7.56
N ILE A 3 -6.63 -8.92 -6.81
CA ILE A 3 -5.83 -7.72 -6.49
C ILE A 3 -4.70 -8.14 -5.55
N LYS A 4 -3.51 -7.56 -5.76
CA LYS A 4 -2.33 -7.73 -4.92
C LYS A 4 -2.02 -6.41 -4.23
N TYR A 5 -1.55 -6.46 -3.00
CA TYR A 5 -1.32 -5.29 -2.17
C TYR A 5 0.15 -5.21 -1.75
N GLN A 6 0.65 -3.99 -1.64
CA GLN A 6 1.96 -3.65 -1.07
C GLN A 6 1.74 -2.65 0.06
N ALA A 7 2.24 -2.94 1.26
CA ALA A 7 2.28 -1.98 2.34
C ALA A 7 3.36 -0.93 2.06
N ASP A 8 3.02 0.33 2.23
CA ASP A 8 3.98 1.41 2.36
C ASP A 8 4.67 1.35 3.75
N ASN A 9 5.79 2.05 3.91
CA ASN A 9 6.56 2.09 5.16
C ASN A 9 5.77 2.65 6.34
N ASP A 10 4.87 3.58 6.06
CA ASP A 10 4.10 4.27 7.10
C ASP A 10 2.86 3.48 7.53
N LEU A 11 2.51 2.39 6.82
CA LEU A 11 1.36 1.56 7.12
C LEU A 11 1.56 0.78 8.42
N ASP A 12 0.55 0.79 9.28
CA ASP A 12 0.56 -0.02 10.50
C ASP A 12 0.52 -1.52 10.15
N GLU A 13 1.60 -2.24 10.45
CA GLU A 13 1.74 -3.67 10.16
C GLU A 13 0.62 -4.51 10.82
N ARG A 14 -0.01 -4.01 11.89
CA ARG A 14 -1.16 -4.69 12.52
C ARG A 14 -2.35 -4.79 11.57
N ILE A 15 -2.53 -3.83 10.65
CA ILE A 15 -3.56 -3.89 9.60
C ILE A 15 -3.25 -5.05 8.67
N VAL A 16 -2.02 -5.15 8.15
CA VAL A 16 -1.59 -6.25 7.28
C VAL A 16 -1.84 -7.61 7.96
N ARG A 17 -1.43 -7.73 9.23
CA ARG A 17 -1.64 -8.94 10.02
C ARG A 17 -3.12 -9.27 10.24
N ALA A 18 -3.96 -8.26 10.46
CA ALA A 18 -5.40 -8.46 10.64
C ALA A 18 -6.06 -8.94 9.34
N VAL A 19 -5.75 -8.29 8.21
CA VAL A 19 -6.25 -8.68 6.88
C VAL A 19 -5.86 -10.11 6.53
N MET A 20 -4.59 -10.47 6.72
CA MET A 20 -4.12 -11.82 6.45
C MET A 20 -4.74 -12.88 7.37
N ARG A 21 -5.17 -12.51 8.59
CA ARG A 21 -5.90 -13.40 9.50
C ARG A 21 -7.35 -13.59 9.09
N LEU A 22 -8.02 -12.53 8.65
CA LEU A 22 -9.41 -12.56 8.18
C LEU A 22 -9.53 -13.29 6.84
N ASN A 23 -8.56 -13.12 5.95
CA ASN A 23 -8.52 -13.79 4.66
C ASN A 23 -7.08 -14.14 4.25
N SER A 24 -6.69 -15.39 4.52
CA SER A 24 -5.35 -15.91 4.23
C SER A 24 -5.04 -16.06 2.74
N GLN A 25 -6.02 -15.87 1.85
CA GLN A 25 -5.81 -15.95 0.41
C GLN A 25 -5.56 -14.59 -0.26
N ILE A 26 -5.49 -13.51 0.51
CA ILE A 26 -5.09 -12.19 0.02
C ILE A 26 -3.56 -12.16 -0.15
N ASP A 27 -3.11 -11.68 -1.31
CA ASP A 27 -1.70 -11.41 -1.57
C ASP A 27 -1.36 -10.01 -1.06
N PHE A 28 -0.89 -9.92 0.19
CA PHE A 28 -0.47 -8.69 0.83
C PHE A 28 1.01 -8.78 1.21
N GLN A 29 1.83 -7.92 0.62
CA GLN A 29 3.25 -7.82 0.92
C GLN A 29 3.53 -6.69 1.93
N THR A 30 4.38 -6.94 2.92
CA THR A 30 4.81 -5.91 3.88
C THR A 30 5.88 -5.00 3.27
N ALA A 31 6.05 -3.80 3.82
CA ALA A 31 7.11 -2.87 3.40
C ALA A 31 8.52 -3.45 3.65
N SER A 32 8.66 -4.26 4.70
CA SER A 32 9.92 -4.93 5.06
C SER A 32 10.39 -5.94 4.02
N VAL A 33 9.49 -6.63 3.32
CA VAL A 33 9.86 -7.60 2.28
C VAL A 33 10.51 -6.90 1.07
N LEU A 34 10.10 -5.67 0.75
CA LEU A 34 10.73 -4.86 -0.31
C LEU A 34 11.91 -4.01 0.20
N GLY A 35 12.18 -4.00 1.51
CA GLY A 35 13.22 -3.13 2.06
C GLY A 35 12.96 -1.65 1.79
N LEU A 36 11.70 -1.21 1.86
CA LEU A 36 11.31 0.15 1.48
C LEU A 36 11.91 1.23 2.39
N HIS A 37 12.57 0.88 3.49
CA HIS A 37 13.12 1.86 4.43
C HIS A 37 14.12 2.81 3.73
N GLY A 38 13.78 4.10 3.70
CA GLY A 38 14.59 5.14 3.03
C GLY A 38 14.44 5.19 1.51
N VAL A 39 13.53 4.40 0.94
CA VAL A 39 13.14 4.48 -0.47
C VAL A 39 12.19 5.66 -0.65
N PRO A 40 12.45 6.59 -1.60
CA PRO A 40 11.55 7.71 -1.88
C PRO A 40 10.19 7.26 -2.45
N ASP A 41 9.12 8.00 -2.16
CA ASP A 41 7.74 7.64 -2.55
C ASP A 41 7.55 7.34 -4.05
N PRO A 42 8.14 8.10 -5.00
CA PRO A 42 8.04 7.77 -6.42
C PRO A 42 8.63 6.40 -6.77
N GLU A 43 9.69 5.99 -6.07
CA GLU A 43 10.33 4.69 -6.28
C GLU A 43 9.51 3.57 -5.63
N VAL A 44 8.89 3.81 -4.47
CA VAL A 44 7.92 2.89 -3.86
C VAL A 44 6.75 2.61 -4.83
N LEU A 45 6.19 3.66 -5.42
CA LEU A 45 5.13 3.55 -6.43
C LEU A 45 5.58 2.76 -7.66
N ARG A 46 6.81 3.01 -8.15
CA ARG A 46 7.39 2.27 -9.27
C ARG A 46 7.53 0.79 -8.97
N MET A 47 8.01 0.43 -7.78
CA MET A 47 8.15 -0.97 -7.37
C MET A 47 6.79 -1.67 -7.26
N ALA A 48 5.80 -1.02 -6.64
CA ALA A 48 4.44 -1.56 -6.55
C ALA A 48 3.80 -1.74 -7.94
N ALA A 49 3.90 -0.74 -8.82
CA ALA A 49 3.38 -0.80 -10.18
C ALA A 49 4.05 -1.88 -11.03
N ALA A 50 5.38 -2.03 -10.93
CA ALA A 50 6.14 -3.06 -11.66
C ALA A 50 5.69 -4.48 -11.30
N GLU A 51 5.25 -4.70 -10.06
CA GLU A 51 4.68 -5.98 -9.63
C GLU A 51 3.17 -6.07 -9.84
N GLY A 52 2.52 -5.03 -10.35
CA GLY A 52 1.06 -4.98 -10.47
C GLY A 52 0.36 -5.06 -9.11
N ARG A 53 0.93 -4.40 -8.09
CA ARG A 53 0.40 -4.28 -6.73
C ARG A 53 -0.19 -2.89 -6.49
N MET A 54 -1.30 -2.83 -5.78
CA MET A 54 -1.86 -1.59 -5.24
C MET A 54 -1.10 -1.21 -3.97
N LEU A 55 -0.57 0.02 -3.90
CA LEU A 55 0.12 0.51 -2.70
C LEU A 55 -0.91 0.88 -1.63
N VAL A 56 -0.67 0.51 -0.38
CA VAL A 56 -1.52 0.82 0.77
C VAL A 56 -0.71 1.67 1.75
N SER A 57 -1.15 2.90 2.02
CA SER A 57 -0.39 3.91 2.76
C SER A 57 -1.26 4.65 3.77
N HIS A 58 -0.65 5.17 4.85
CA HIS A 58 -1.30 6.11 5.79
C HIS A 58 -1.09 7.58 5.38
N ASP A 59 -0.27 7.85 4.37
CA ASP A 59 0.08 9.20 3.98
C ASP A 59 -1.00 9.85 3.11
N LEU A 60 -2.01 10.36 3.80
CA LEU A 60 -3.08 11.15 3.18
C LEU A 60 -2.61 12.52 2.68
N LYS A 61 -1.41 12.98 3.04
CA LYS A 61 -0.96 14.35 2.76
C LYS A 61 -0.15 14.43 1.47
N THR A 62 0.85 13.56 1.30
CA THR A 62 1.79 13.66 0.17
C THR A 62 1.55 12.59 -0.89
N MET A 63 1.12 11.38 -0.51
CA MET A 63 0.90 10.29 -1.45
C MET A 63 -0.10 10.59 -2.58
N PRO A 64 -1.22 11.32 -2.37
CA PRO A 64 -2.09 11.70 -3.49
C PRO A 64 -1.37 12.50 -4.58
N TYR A 65 -0.46 13.39 -4.19
CA TYR A 65 0.33 14.20 -5.10
C TYR A 65 1.36 13.34 -5.83
N HIS A 66 2.14 12.54 -5.10
CA HIS A 66 3.10 11.62 -5.71
C HIS A 66 2.45 10.62 -6.66
N PHE A 67 1.27 10.11 -6.30
CA PHE A 67 0.51 9.23 -7.16
C PHE A 67 0.02 9.92 -8.43
N ALA A 68 -0.47 11.16 -8.33
CA ALA A 68 -0.90 11.93 -9.49
C ALA A 68 0.25 12.21 -10.47
N GLU A 69 1.45 12.55 -9.95
CA GLU A 69 2.65 12.70 -10.77
C GLU A 69 3.08 11.37 -11.42
N PHE A 70 3.00 10.27 -10.65
CA PHE A 70 3.37 8.95 -11.13
C PHE A 70 2.50 8.48 -12.29
N ILE A 71 1.17 8.57 -12.15
CA ILE A 71 0.23 8.11 -13.19
C ILE A 71 0.18 9.00 -14.43
N ALA A 72 0.81 10.18 -14.40
CA ALA A 72 1.03 10.98 -15.59
C ALA A 72 2.08 10.34 -16.53
N GLN A 73 2.88 9.39 -16.04
CA GLN A 73 4.01 8.80 -16.77
C GLN A 73 3.95 7.27 -16.85
N GLN A 74 3.34 6.59 -15.87
CA GLN A 74 3.33 5.13 -15.79
C GLN A 74 1.97 4.60 -15.32
N ASP A 75 1.55 3.46 -15.85
CA ASP A 75 0.34 2.79 -15.37
C ASP A 75 0.55 2.26 -13.94
N SER A 76 -0.51 2.31 -13.13
CA SER A 76 -0.51 1.77 -11.78
C SER A 76 -1.84 1.08 -11.47
N PRO A 77 -1.84 -0.03 -10.71
CA PRO A 77 -3.07 -0.60 -10.16
C PRO A 77 -3.82 0.33 -9.20
N GLY A 78 -3.14 1.33 -8.61
CA GLY A 78 -3.73 2.31 -7.72
C GLY A 78 -3.01 2.46 -6.37
N VAL A 79 -3.53 3.39 -5.57
CA VAL A 79 -3.16 3.58 -4.17
C VAL A 79 -4.44 3.51 -3.32
N PHE A 80 -4.37 2.79 -2.20
CA PHE A 80 -5.41 2.76 -1.17
C PHE A 80 -4.91 3.50 0.07
N LEU A 81 -5.60 4.59 0.43
CA LEU A 81 -5.20 5.42 1.55
C LEU A 81 -6.06 5.11 2.76
N ILE A 82 -5.41 4.72 3.86
CA ILE A 82 -6.07 4.40 5.12
C ILE A 82 -5.85 5.58 6.07
N SER A 83 -6.93 6.05 6.69
CA SER A 83 -6.78 7.10 7.70
C SER A 83 -6.11 6.55 8.95
N PRO A 84 -5.04 7.19 9.47
CA PRO A 84 -4.41 6.76 10.72
C PRO A 84 -5.33 6.91 11.95
N LYS A 85 -6.53 7.48 11.78
CA LYS A 85 -7.57 7.57 12.82
C LYS A 85 -8.51 6.36 12.85
N GLN A 86 -8.51 5.52 11.82
CA GLN A 86 -9.31 4.30 11.79
C GLN A 86 -8.73 3.28 12.77
N THR A 87 -9.62 2.51 13.39
CA THR A 87 -9.20 1.33 14.16
C THR A 87 -8.69 0.25 13.23
N ILE A 88 -7.85 -0.65 13.75
CA ILE A 88 -7.36 -1.81 12.98
C ILE A 88 -8.52 -2.67 12.47
N SER A 89 -9.61 -2.79 13.24
CA SER A 89 -10.79 -3.56 12.84
C SER A 89 -11.47 -2.93 11.62
N GLU A 90 -11.74 -1.62 11.65
CA GLU A 90 -12.35 -0.91 10.53
C GLU A 90 -11.47 -0.95 9.28
N ALA A 91 -10.16 -0.77 9.47
CA ALA A 91 -9.19 -0.81 8.37
C ALA A 91 -9.01 -2.21 7.77
N ALA A 92 -9.36 -3.27 8.49
CA ALA A 92 -9.20 -4.66 8.05
C ALA A 92 -10.49 -5.31 7.52
N ASP A 93 -11.63 -4.63 7.60
CA ASP A 93 -12.98 -5.16 7.27
C ASP A 93 -13.47 -4.86 5.84
N TRP A 94 -12.62 -4.23 5.01
CA TRP A 94 -12.76 -4.08 3.56
C TRP A 94 -13.00 -5.38 2.76
#